data_AF-A0A450S0I2-F1
#
_entry.id   AF-A0A450S0I2-F1
#
_cell.length_a   1.000
_cell.length_b   1.000
_cell.length_c   1.000
_cell.angle_alpha   90.00
_cell.angle_beta   90.00
_cell.angle_gamma   90.00
#
_symmetry.space_group_name_H-M   'P 1'
#
loop_
_entity.id
_entity.type
_entity.pdbx_description
1 polymer ?
#
loop_
_entity_poly.entity_id
_entity_poly.type
_entity_poly.pdbx_seq_one_letter_code
_entity_poly.pdbx_strand_id
1 'polypeptide(L)'
;MNTPNSHDNHDDYELRDEVDLSEMQVVAKGRYAPQRRAGKNVVLLDPEMTRFFPSDAAVNEALRLIMRAADIPLRQGKGSMV
;
A
#
# COMPACT_ATOMS: atom_id res chain seq x y z
N MET A 1 13.66 21.03 54.45
CA MET A 1 13.58 20.65 53.03
C MET A 1 12.51 19.57 52.92
N ASN A 2 11.33 19.92 52.39
CA ASN A 2 10.25 18.97 52.20
C ASN A 2 10.17 18.66 50.71
N THR A 3 10.40 17.40 50.34
CA THR A 3 10.20 16.89 48.98
C THR A 3 8.69 16.68 48.77
N PRO A 4 8.04 17.35 47.80
CA PRO A 4 6.64 17.07 47.51
C PRO A 4 6.53 15.71 46.80
N ASN A 5 5.67 14.90 47.39
CA ASN A 5 5.23 13.57 47.01
C ASN A 5 4.96 13.40 45.50
N SER A 6 5.56 12.38 44.89
CA SER A 6 5.31 11.97 43.50
C SER A 6 4.02 11.13 43.46
N HIS A 7 2.88 11.79 43.22
CA HIS A 7 1.65 11.10 42.81
C HIS A 7 1.66 10.96 41.29
N ASP A 8 2.10 9.79 40.82
CA ASP A 8 1.92 9.34 39.44
C ASP A 8 0.44 8.96 39.27
N ASN A 9 -0.40 9.95 38.99
CA ASN A 9 -1.82 9.77 38.72
C ASN A 9 -1.97 9.28 37.27
N HIS A 10 -2.13 7.97 37.12
CA HIS A 10 -2.28 7.28 35.83
C HIS A 10 -3.71 7.37 35.26
N ASP A 11 -4.38 8.52 35.46
CA ASP A 11 -5.79 8.78 35.07
C ASP A 11 -5.93 9.84 33.96
N ASP A 12 -4.83 10.38 33.43
CA ASP A 12 -4.83 11.38 32.34
C ASP A 12 -5.05 10.73 30.96
N TYR A 13 -6.23 10.15 30.75
CA TYR A 13 -6.76 9.89 29.41
C TYR A 13 -7.55 11.10 28.90
N GLU A 14 -7.05 12.32 29.14
CA GLU A 14 -7.66 13.51 28.56
C GLU A 14 -7.63 13.40 27.03
N LEU A 15 -8.82 13.48 26.43
CA LEU A 15 -8.94 13.50 24.98
C LEU A 15 -8.23 14.76 24.49
N ARG A 16 -7.26 14.59 23.59
CA ARG A 16 -6.56 15.73 22.98
C ARG A 16 -7.55 16.60 22.22
N ASP A 17 -7.28 17.90 22.20
CA ASP A 17 -8.03 18.87 21.41
C ASP A 17 -8.21 18.40 19.96
N GLU A 18 -9.33 18.79 19.36
CA GLU A 18 -9.64 18.47 17.97
C GLU A 18 -8.51 18.95 17.05
N VAL A 19 -8.04 18.04 16.20
CA VAL A 19 -6.96 18.32 15.26
C VAL A 19 -7.53 18.96 14.00
N ASP A 20 -7.11 20.18 13.68
CA ASP A 20 -7.38 20.80 12.39
C ASP A 20 -6.59 20.07 11.28
N LEU A 21 -7.32 19.33 10.44
CA LEU A 21 -6.74 18.56 9.34
C LEU A 21 -6.16 19.44 8.23
N SER A 22 -6.54 20.72 8.16
CA SER A 22 -6.01 21.66 7.16
C SER A 22 -4.57 22.08 7.44
N GLU A 23 -4.16 22.06 8.71
CA GLU A 23 -2.79 22.32 9.17
C GLU A 23 -1.86 21.09 9.06
N MET A 24 -2.42 19.93 8.68
CA MET A 24 -1.63 18.70 8.56
C MET A 24 -0.82 18.68 7.26
N GLN A 25 0.43 18.24 7.37
CA GLN A 25 1.27 18.00 6.21
C GLN A 25 0.64 16.94 5.30
N VAL A 26 0.28 17.34 4.08
CA VAL A 26 -0.18 16.42 3.05
C VAL A 26 0.97 15.48 2.70
N VAL A 27 0.77 14.20 2.98
CA VAL A 27 1.76 13.16 2.71
C VAL A 27 1.25 12.17 1.69
N ALA A 28 2.16 11.70 0.82
CA ALA A 28 1.82 10.73 -0.21
C ALA A 28 1.27 9.43 0.41
N LYS A 29 0.14 8.96 -0.14
CA LYS A 29 -0.48 7.67 0.19
C LYS A 29 0.58 6.56 0.08
N GLY A 30 0.67 5.73 1.11
CA GLY A 30 1.68 4.66 1.19
C GLY A 30 3.06 5.10 1.71
N ARG A 31 3.18 6.22 2.47
CA ARG A 31 4.43 6.59 3.19
C ARG A 31 4.92 5.55 4.19
N TYR A 32 4.01 4.79 4.78
CA TYR A 32 4.33 3.78 5.79
C TYR A 32 4.56 2.37 5.23
N ALA A 33 4.40 2.19 3.92
CA ALA A 33 4.69 0.93 3.23
C ALA A 33 5.26 1.25 1.85
N PRO A 34 6.47 1.84 1.77
CA PRO A 34 7.06 2.27 0.51
C PRO A 34 7.24 1.12 -0.49
N GLN A 35 7.41 -0.12 -0.02
CA GLN A 35 7.45 -1.32 -0.86
C GLN A 35 6.14 -1.55 -1.63
N ARG A 36 4.99 -1.14 -1.05
CA ARG A 36 3.68 -1.23 -1.71
C ARG A 36 3.47 -0.14 -2.77
N ARG A 37 4.35 0.86 -2.85
CA ARG A 37 4.30 1.89 -3.92
C ARG A 37 4.67 1.32 -5.29
N ALA A 38 5.38 0.18 -5.34
CA ALA A 38 5.77 -0.49 -6.58
C ALA A 38 4.58 -1.13 -7.33
N GLY A 39 3.45 -1.38 -6.65
CA GLY A 39 2.35 -2.16 -7.21
C GLY A 39 1.12 -1.30 -7.52
N LYS A 40 1.15 -0.49 -8.59
CA LYS A 40 -0.05 0.24 -9.04
C LYS A 40 -1.07 -0.62 -9.81
N ASN A 41 -0.72 -1.86 -10.20
CA ASN A 41 -1.59 -2.71 -11.01
C ASN A 41 -1.70 -4.13 -10.42
N VAL A 42 -2.24 -4.26 -9.21
CA VAL A 42 -2.61 -5.58 -8.66
C VAL A 42 -4.00 -5.94 -9.20
N VAL A 43 -4.07 -6.97 -10.03
CA VAL A 43 -5.34 -7.53 -10.54
C VAL A 43 -5.63 -8.80 -9.76
N LEU A 44 -6.79 -8.86 -9.12
CA LEU A 44 -7.25 -10.08 -8.45
C LEU A 44 -7.77 -11.06 -9.50
N LEU A 45 -7.19 -12.26 -9.53
CA LEU A 45 -7.65 -13.35 -10.38
C LEU A 45 -8.86 -14.06 -9.77
N ASP A 46 -9.65 -14.72 -10.62
CA ASP A 46 -10.73 -15.59 -10.16
C ASP A 46 -10.17 -16.70 -9.25
N PRO A 47 -10.82 -17.01 -8.11
CA PRO A 47 -10.40 -18.09 -7.22
C PRO A 47 -10.18 -19.44 -7.91
N GLU A 48 -10.93 -19.77 -8.95
CA GLU A 48 -10.74 -21.05 -9.66
C GLU A 48 -9.39 -21.15 -10.37
N MET A 49 -8.81 -20.01 -10.77
CA MET A 49 -7.50 -19.96 -11.43
C MET A 49 -6.35 -20.41 -10.53
N THR A 50 -6.53 -20.32 -9.21
CA THR A 50 -5.54 -20.79 -8.21
C THR A 50 -5.30 -22.30 -8.28
N ARG A 51 -6.27 -23.07 -8.80
CA ARG A 51 -6.14 -24.51 -9.01
C ARG A 51 -5.22 -24.86 -10.18
N PHE A 52 -5.12 -23.96 -11.16
CA PHE A 52 -4.32 -24.14 -12.37
C PHE A 52 -2.95 -23.47 -12.27
N PHE A 53 -2.85 -22.37 -11.53
CA PHE A 53 -1.61 -21.62 -11.37
C PHE A 53 -1.25 -21.50 -9.88
N PRO A 54 -0.19 -22.20 -9.43
CA PRO A 54 0.20 -22.20 -8.02
C PRO A 54 0.93 -20.90 -7.60
N SER A 55 1.35 -20.06 -8.54
CA SER A 55 2.06 -18.81 -8.27
C SER A 55 1.78 -17.73 -9.31
N ASP A 56 2.06 -16.48 -8.92
CA ASP A 56 2.06 -15.31 -9.79
C ASP A 56 3.08 -15.43 -10.94
N ALA A 57 4.24 -16.05 -10.69
CA ALA A 57 5.24 -16.33 -11.71
C ALA A 57 4.67 -17.23 -12.82
N ALA A 58 3.94 -18.30 -12.45
CA ALA A 58 3.31 -19.21 -13.42
C ALA A 58 2.25 -18.51 -14.28
N VAL A 59 1.44 -17.64 -13.68
CA VAL A 59 0.46 -16.81 -14.41
C VAL A 59 1.17 -15.88 -15.39
N ASN A 60 2.21 -15.18 -14.92
CA ASN A 60 2.93 -14.20 -15.73
C ASN A 60 3.64 -14.86 -16.92
N GLU A 61 4.19 -16.06 -16.77
CA GLU A 61 4.78 -16.80 -17.88
C GLU A 61 3.72 -17.22 -18.91
N ALA A 62 2.58 -17.74 -18.47
CA ALA A 62 1.49 -18.10 -19.37
C ALA A 62 1.00 -16.89 -20.18
N LEU A 63 0.81 -15.74 -19.51
CA LEU A 63 0.40 -14.50 -20.19
C LEU A 63 1.46 -14.01 -21.19
N ARG A 64 2.76 -14.10 -20.86
CA ARG A 64 3.85 -13.76 -21.81
C ARG A 64 3.83 -14.64 -23.06
N LEU A 65 3.55 -15.93 -22.90
CA LEU A 65 3.41 -16.85 -24.04
C LEU A 65 2.24 -16.43 -24.93
N ILE A 66 1.09 -16.10 -24.33
CA ILE A 66 -0.08 -15.61 -25.06
C ILE A 66 0.25 -14.30 -25.79
N MET A 67 0.92 -13.36 -25.13
CA MET A 67 1.33 -12.09 -25.77
C MET A 67 2.21 -12.32 -27.00
N ARG A 68 3.14 -13.27 -26.93
CA ARG A 68 4.01 -13.63 -28.07
C ARG A 68 3.24 -14.33 -29.19
N ALA A 69 2.33 -15.24 -28.84
CA ALA A 69 1.55 -16.00 -29.81
C ALA A 69 0.52 -15.13 -30.54
N ALA A 70 -0.08 -14.17 -29.84
CA ALA A 70 -1.12 -13.29 -30.37
C ALA A 70 -0.57 -11.92 -30.85
N ASP A 71 0.75 -11.73 -30.84
CA ASP A 71 1.44 -10.48 -31.18
C ASP A 71 0.78 -9.24 -30.54
N ILE A 72 0.51 -9.33 -29.23
CA ILE A 72 -0.18 -8.27 -28.50
C ILE A 72 0.78 -7.08 -28.36
N PRO A 73 0.49 -5.91 -28.97
CA PRO A 73 1.37 -4.77 -28.88
C PRO A 73 1.40 -4.26 -27.43
N LEU A 74 2.61 -4.05 -26.90
CA LEU A 74 2.77 -3.40 -25.60
C LEU A 74 2.15 -2.01 -25.69
N ARG A 75 1.05 -1.78 -24.98
CA ARG A 75 0.52 -0.43 -24.80
C ARG A 75 1.59 0.36 -24.05
N GLN A 76 2.26 1.26 -24.79
CA GLN A 76 3.09 2.31 -24.24
C GLN A 76 2.18 3.20 -23.39
N GLY A 77 2.02 2.86 -22.12
CA GLY A 77 1.38 3.72 -21.15
C GLY A 77 2.23 4.98 -21.04
N LYS A 78 1.65 6.14 -21.36
CA LYS A 78 2.23 7.44 -21.02
C LYS A 78 2.39 7.48 -19.50
N GLY A 79 3.59 7.16 -19.01
CA GLY A 79 3.90 7.08 -17.60
C GLY A 79 5.17 7.84 -17.29
N SER A 80 5.04 8.85 -16.43
CA SER A 80 6.13 9.54 -15.73
C SER A 80 6.76 10.74 -16.44
N MET A 81 5.96 11.79 -16.65
CA MET A 81 6.42 13.16 -16.42
C MET A 81 5.51 13.77 -15.36
N VAL A 82 5.83 13.51 -14.09
CA VAL A 82 5.63 14.35 -12.88
C VAL A 82 6.24 13.65 -11.68
#